data_AF-A0AAU1XUP3-F1
#
_entry.id   AF-A0AAU1XUP3-F1
#
_cell.length_a   1.000
_cell.length_b   1.000
_cell.length_c   1.000
_cell.angle_alpha   90.00
_cell.angle_beta   90.00
_cell.angle_gamma   90.00
#
_symmetry.space_group_name_H-M   'P 1'
#
loop_
_entity.id
_entity.type
_entity.pdbx_description
1 polymer ?
#
loop_
_entity_poly.entity_id
_entity_poly.type
_entity_poly.pdbx_seq_one_letter_code
_entity_poly.pdbx_strand_id
1 'polypeptide(L)' 'MFPRSERARLKGVPPWEIYIHLPADPNRLDELLTAAWELPAVAGFSEELISALDAYTRTLLVSGHAFDRGDLQRVLARL' A
#
# COMPACT_ATOMS: atom_id res chain seq x y z
N MET A 1 2.36 14.58 13.23
CA MET A 1 3.63 14.13 13.86
C MET A 1 3.28 13.17 14.99
N PHE A 2 3.73 11.91 14.93
CA PHE A 2 3.33 10.89 15.92
C PHE A 2 3.99 11.14 17.31
N PRO A 3 3.27 10.87 18.43
CA PRO A 3 3.81 10.88 19.79
C PRO A 3 5.10 10.07 19.92
N ARG A 4 5.99 10.45 20.85
CA ARG A 4 7.26 9.73 21.11
C ARG A 4 7.05 8.25 21.46
N SER A 5 5.97 7.93 22.19
CA SER A 5 5.61 6.57 22.60
C SER A 5 5.26 5.68 21.42
N GLU A 6 4.56 6.23 20.43
CA GLU A 6 4.12 5.49 19.23
C GLU A 6 5.30 5.23 18.29
N ARG A 7 6.19 6.22 18.12
CA ARG A 7 7.46 6.05 17.41
C ARG A 7 8.37 4.99 18.02
N ALA A 8 8.36 4.85 19.35
CA ALA A 8 9.13 3.81 20.04
C ALA A 8 8.61 2.39 19.75
N ARG A 9 7.28 2.23 19.60
CA ARG A 9 6.66 0.94 19.23
C ARG A 9 6.99 0.51 17.80
N LEU A 10 7.23 1.46 16.90
CA LEU A 10 7.52 1.19 15.49
C LEU A 10 9.01 0.96 15.19
N LYS A 11 9.89 1.12 16.18
CA LYS A 11 11.35 1.05 15.99
C LYS A 11 11.86 -0.31 15.51
N GLY A 12 11.08 -1.37 15.70
CA GLY A 12 11.37 -2.72 15.22
C GLY A 12 10.52 -3.16 14.01
N VAL A 13 9.63 -2.30 13.52
CA VAL A 13 8.74 -2.62 12.40
C VAL A 13 9.46 -2.29 11.09
N PRO A 14 9.51 -3.21 10.11
CA PRO A 14 10.03 -2.90 8.79
C PRO A 14 9.30 -1.70 8.17
N PRO A 15 10.00 -0.78 7.48
CA PRO A 15 9.37 0.43 6.94
C PRO A 15 8.13 0.17 6.07
N TRP A 16 8.13 -0.93 5.30
CA TRP A 16 7.02 -1.33 4.44
C TRP A 16 5.84 -1.97 5.20
N GLU A 17 5.94 -2.24 6.50
CA GLU A 17 4.85 -2.79 7.33
C GLU A 17 4.23 -1.74 8.27
N ILE A 18 4.75 -0.51 8.28
CA ILE A 18 4.30 0.55 9.17
C ILE A 18 2.79 0.82 9.02
N TYR A 19 2.25 0.73 7.80
CA TYR A 19 0.84 0.99 7.51
C TYR A 19 -0.12 0.01 8.21
N ILE A 20 0.35 -1.17 8.63
CA ILE A 20 -0.42 -2.15 9.39
C ILE A 20 -0.71 -1.64 10.81
N HIS A 21 0.26 -0.92 11.38
CA HIS A 21 0.15 -0.37 12.74
C HIS A 21 -0.41 1.05 12.76
N LEU A 22 -0.22 1.78 11.66
CA LEU A 22 -0.72 3.13 11.45
C LEU A 22 -1.39 3.20 10.08
N PRO A 23 -2.67 2.80 9.99
CA PRO A 23 -3.41 2.85 8.74
C PRO A 23 -3.36 4.26 8.13
N ALA A 24 -3.26 4.33 6.81
CA ALA A 24 -3.19 5.58 6.08
C ALA A 24 -4.53 6.32 6.16
N ASP A 25 -4.46 7.65 6.24
CA ASP A 25 -5.64 8.50 6.05
C ASP A 25 -6.14 8.37 4.60
N PRO A 26 -7.40 7.94 4.38
CA PRO A 26 -7.97 7.81 3.03
C PRO A 26 -7.85 9.09 2.20
N ASN A 27 -7.90 10.26 2.84
CA ASN A 27 -7.83 11.55 2.15
C ASN A 27 -6.42 11.91 1.68
N ARG A 28 -5.40 11.17 2.13
CA ARG A 28 -3.99 11.40 1.79
C ARG A 28 -3.40 10.32 0.89
N LEU A 29 -4.20 9.35 0.45
CA LEU A 29 -3.71 8.25 -0.38
C LEU A 29 -3.11 8.73 -1.69
N ASP A 30 -3.69 9.75 -2.33
CA ASP A 30 -3.17 10.28 -3.59
C ASP A 30 -1.77 10.89 -3.41
N GLU A 31 -1.54 11.59 -2.29
CA GLU A 31 -0.23 12.13 -1.93
C GLU A 31 0.77 10.99 -1.63
N LEU A 32 0.34 9.97 -0.88
CA LEU A 32 1.17 8.82 -0.51
C LEU A 32 1.56 7.94 -1.70
N LEU A 33 0.68 7.82 -2.70
CA LEU A 33 0.87 6.99 -3.89
C LEU A 33 1.36 7.80 -5.10
N THR A 34 1.70 9.07 -4.91
CA THR A 34 2.26 9.91 -5.97
C THR A 34 3.50 9.23 -6.56
N ALA A 35 3.53 9.11 -7.90
CA ALA A 35 4.58 8.45 -8.67
C ALA A 35 4.81 6.95 -8.37
N ALA A 36 3.99 6.30 -7.52
CA ALA A 36 4.19 4.89 -7.14
C ALA A 36 4.15 3.92 -8.34
N TRP A 37 3.41 4.29 -9.39
CA TRP A 37 3.17 3.44 -10.57
C TRP A 37 4.02 3.81 -11.79
N GLU A 38 4.88 4.82 -11.71
CA GLU A 38 5.74 5.24 -12.83
C GLU A 38 6.73 4.14 -13.23
N LEU A 39 7.35 3.48 -12.26
CA LEU A 39 8.28 2.38 -12.51
C LEU A 39 7.58 1.16 -13.14
N PRO A 40 6.45 0.66 -12.61
CA PRO A 40 5.64 -0.37 -13.27
C PRO A 40 5.22 -0.01 -14.70
N ALA A 41 4.80 1.24 -14.94
CA ALA A 41 4.42 1.70 -16.27
C ALA A 41 5.61 1.63 -17.25
N VAL A 42 6.79 2.12 -16.84
CA VAL A 42 8.02 2.04 -17.65
C VAL A 42 8.46 0.58 -17.87
N ALA A 43 8.19 -0.31 -16.91
CA ALA A 43 8.45 -1.74 -17.04
C ALA A 43 7.46 -2.48 -17.96
N GLY A 44 6.47 -1.79 -18.52
CA GLY A 44 5.52 -2.33 -19.50
C GLY A 44 4.29 -3.01 -18.88
N PHE A 45 3.93 -2.70 -17.63
CA PHE A 45 2.70 -3.21 -17.03
C PHE A 45 1.49 -2.55 -17.71
N SER A 46 0.43 -3.34 -17.95
CA SER A 46 -0.80 -2.80 -18.54
C SER A 46 -1.49 -1.81 -17.60
N GLU A 47 -2.22 -0.86 -18.16
CA GLU A 47 -3.01 0.10 -17.39
C GLU A 47 -4.02 -0.60 -16.47
N GLU A 48 -4.65 -1.66 -16.95
CA GLU A 48 -5.58 -2.51 -16.18
C GLU A 48 -4.89 -3.18 -14.98
N LEU A 49 -3.68 -3.72 -15.18
CA LEU A 49 -2.89 -4.30 -14.09
C LEU A 49 -2.48 -3.23 -13.06
N ILE A 50 -2.03 -2.06 -13.52
CA ILE A 50 -1.67 -0.95 -12.64
C ILE A 50 -2.89 -0.49 -11.84
N SER A 51 -4.06 -0.35 -12.47
CA SER A 51 -5.30 0.04 -11.80
C SER A 51 -5.72 -0.96 -10.71
N ALA A 52 -5.61 -2.26 -11.00
CA ALA A 52 -5.91 -3.30 -10.02
C ALA A 52 -4.95 -3.30 -8.82
N LEU A 53 -3.65 -3.11 -9.08
CA LEU A 53 -2.63 -3.00 -8.05
C LEU A 53 -2.82 -1.73 -7.20
N ASP A 54 -3.21 -0.62 -7.82
CA ASP A 54 -3.53 0.63 -7.13
C ASP A 54 -4.72 0.45 -6.18
N ALA A 55 -5.84 -0.10 -6.68
CA ALA A 55 -7.02 -0.37 -5.87
C ALA A 55 -6.72 -1.31 -4.69
N TYR A 56 -5.96 -2.38 -4.92
CA TYR A 56 -5.54 -3.31 -3.86
C TYR A 56 -4.65 -2.62 -2.83
N THR A 57 -3.66 -1.85 -3.26
CA THR A 57 -2.72 -1.13 -2.38
C THR A 57 -3.45 -0.10 -1.53
N ARG A 58 -4.34 0.71 -2.13
CA ARG A 58 -5.20 1.65 -1.40
C ARG A 58 -6.02 0.96 -0.31
N THR A 59 -6.59 -0.20 -0.64
CA THR A 59 -7.36 -1.00 0.32
C THR A 59 -6.51 -1.49 1.49
N LEU A 60 -5.30 -1.99 1.21
CA LEU A 60 -4.36 -2.42 2.26
C LEU A 60 -3.95 -1.25 3.18
N LEU A 61 -3.60 -0.11 2.59
CA LEU A 61 -3.13 1.06 3.33
C LEU A 61 -4.20 1.61 4.27
N VAL A 62 -5.46 1.71 3.83
CA VAL A 62 -6.58 2.22 4.66
C VAL A 62 -7.01 1.22 5.72
N SER A 63 -7.03 -0.07 5.37
CA SER A 63 -7.54 -1.09 6.28
C SER A 63 -6.50 -1.56 7.30
N GLY A 64 -5.21 -1.27 7.08
CA GLY A 64 -4.13 -1.67 7.99
C GLY A 64 -3.86 -3.17 7.99
N HIS A 65 -4.10 -3.88 6.89
CA HIS A 65 -3.85 -5.32 6.79
C HIS A 65 -2.47 -5.61 6.24
N ALA A 66 -1.83 -6.68 6.72
CA ALA A 66 -0.60 -7.15 6.12
C ALA A 66 -0.82 -7.56 4.66
N PHE A 67 0.20 -7.35 3.84
CA PHE A 67 0.21 -7.87 2.47
C PHE A 67 0.12 -9.41 2.51
N ASP A 68 -0.85 -9.95 1.79
CA ASP A 68 -0.98 -11.39 1.57
C ASP A 68 -0.93 -11.70 0.08
N ARG A 69 -0.05 -12.64 -0.29
CA ARG A 69 0.12 -13.04 -1.70
C ARG A 69 -1.14 -13.70 -2.26
N GLY A 70 -1.86 -14.48 -1.44
CA GLY A 70 -3.07 -15.18 -1.87
C GLY A 70 -4.24 -14.24 -2.13
N ASP A 71 -4.37 -13.16 -1.36
CA ASP A 71 -5.31 -12.07 -1.62
C ASP A 71 -4.98 -11.36 -2.93
N LEU A 72 -3.70 -10.99 -3.15
CA LEU A 72 -3.28 -10.37 -4.40
C LEU A 72 -3.57 -11.27 -5.61
N GLN A 73 -3.24 -12.56 -5.53
CA GLN A 73 -3.52 -13.53 -6.60
C GLN A 73 -5.03 -13.59 -6.92
N ARG A 74 -5.90 -13.52 -5.91
CA ARG A 74 -7.35 -13.49 -6.10
C ARG A 74 -7.84 -12.20 -6.75
N VAL A 75 -7.20 -11.07 -6.48
CA VAL A 75 -7.49 -9.80 -7.17
C VAL A 75 -7.06 -9.88 -8.63
N LEU A 76 -5.83 -10.33 -8.89
CA LEU A 76 -5.27 -10.42 -10.24
C LEU A 76 -6.00 -11.45 -11.12
N ALA A 77 -6.54 -12.53 -10.54
CA ALA A 77 -7.31 -13.52 -11.29
C ALA A 77 -8.68 -13.00 -11.81
N ARG A 78 -9.05 -11.77 -11.48
CA ARG A 78 -10.29 -11.11 -11.94
C ARG A 78 -10.07 -10.10 -13.07
N LEU A 79 -8.82 -9.88 -13.46
CA LEU A 79 -8.41 -9.14 -14.65
C LEU A 79 -8.45 -10.09 -15.85
#